data_AF-A0A9D4B3S2-F1
#
_entry.id   AF-A0A9D4B3S2-F1
#
_cell.length_a   1.000
_cell.length_b   1.000
_cell.length_c   1.000
_cell.angle_alpha   90.00
_cell.angle_beta   90.00
_cell.angle_gamma   90.00
#
_symmetry.space_group_name_H-M   'P 1'
#
loop_
_entity.id
_entity.type
_entity.pdbx_description
1 polymer ?
#
loop_
_entity_poly.entity_id
_entity_poly.type
_entity_poly.pdbx_seq_one_letter_code
_entity_poly.pdbx_strand_id
1 'polypeptide(L)'
;MASGRQWGLMGEEVEERRDADEFRTGKINLDKTLKLLIKLNVPFDYVHVKYVFKKTSNQSKTGTITIEEFRAIYRTLAHRSEIHELFCSYSPNRKILPEINLIEFLRKEQFVIDANEAIASELIAKYEPIEEVQRKKQMSFEGFLRYMNSKDCLIYKREHTIVYQNMSYPLRDYFISSSHNTYLISDQLIGPSHLWGYSSALMKGCRCLEIDCWDGPQNDPVVYHGHTLTSKITFRTVIEVIDKYAFVVSDYPVVLSLENHCSPKQQEVMADYLETILGDKLLTTIIGDTFPTDLPSPEELKFKILVKNKKVGTLEETVLRRGLDSHGEIGEFVEEVEQSEDDEADESTPAPPKSPVLKRRNAVKRSPPTPRKKRK
;
A
#
# COMPACT_ATOMS: atom_id res chain seq x y z
N MET A 1 -12.72 -18.06 35.49
CA MET A 1 -11.69 -17.34 34.71
C MET A 1 -11.96 -15.83 34.73
N ALA A 2 -11.89 -15.21 35.91
CA ALA A 2 -12.09 -13.76 36.06
C ALA A 2 -11.08 -13.25 37.09
N SER A 3 -9.80 -13.16 36.70
CA SER A 3 -8.79 -12.48 37.53
C SER A 3 -7.71 -11.75 36.71
N GLY A 4 -7.79 -11.76 35.37
CA GLY A 4 -6.76 -11.12 34.52
C GLY A 4 -7.06 -9.68 34.09
N ARG A 5 -8.30 -9.18 34.22
CA ARG A 5 -8.70 -7.85 33.73
C ARG A 5 -8.59 -6.71 34.76
N GLN A 6 -8.45 -7.04 36.05
CA GLN A 6 -8.45 -6.03 37.12
C GLN A 6 -7.05 -5.49 37.44
N TRP A 7 -5.99 -6.20 37.03
CA TRP A 7 -4.60 -5.78 37.23
C TRP A 7 -4.09 -4.77 36.20
N GLY A 8 -4.68 -4.72 35.01
CA GLY A 8 -4.32 -3.76 33.95
C GLY A 8 -4.76 -2.33 34.29
N LEU A 9 -6.00 -2.17 34.76
CA LEU A 9 -6.55 -0.86 35.16
C LEU A 9 -5.86 -0.29 36.41
N MET A 10 -5.50 -1.14 37.37
CA MET A 10 -4.69 -0.73 38.52
C MET A 10 -3.26 -0.35 38.13
N GLY A 11 -2.68 -0.98 37.10
CA GLY A 11 -1.36 -0.64 36.58
C GLY A 11 -1.33 0.76 35.94
N GLU A 12 -2.30 1.04 35.08
CA GLU A 12 -2.46 2.35 34.42
C GLU A 12 -2.76 3.47 35.43
N GLU A 13 -3.67 3.25 36.38
CA GLU A 13 -3.95 4.25 37.43
C GLU A 13 -2.76 4.50 38.37
N VAL A 14 -1.94 3.47 38.65
CA VAL A 14 -0.73 3.59 39.48
C VAL A 14 0.39 4.30 38.71
N GLU A 15 0.50 4.07 37.40
CA GLU A 15 1.46 4.74 36.52
C GLU A 15 1.05 6.21 36.30
N GLU A 16 -0.23 6.51 36.09
CA GLU A 16 -0.76 7.88 36.05
C GLU A 16 -0.56 8.64 37.37
N ARG A 17 -0.77 7.98 38.52
CA ARG A 17 -0.51 8.57 39.84
C ARG A 17 0.98 8.78 40.09
N ARG A 18 1.85 7.87 39.65
CA ARG A 18 3.32 8.02 39.72
C ARG A 18 3.81 9.18 38.86
N ASP A 19 3.32 9.29 37.63
CA ASP A 19 3.59 10.42 36.74
C ASP A 19 3.13 11.73 37.39
N ALA A 20 1.89 11.77 37.91
CA ALA A 20 1.35 12.97 38.55
C ALA A 20 2.18 13.41 39.77
N ASP A 21 2.70 12.48 40.57
CA ASP A 21 3.62 12.77 41.68
C ASP A 21 5.02 13.19 41.19
N GLU A 22 5.50 12.63 40.07
CA GLU A 22 6.81 12.97 39.50
C GLU A 22 6.90 14.45 39.04
N PHE A 23 5.78 15.03 38.60
CA PHE A 23 5.67 16.45 38.19
C PHE A 23 5.26 17.41 39.32
N ARG A 24 4.71 16.91 40.44
CA ARG A 24 4.35 17.71 41.63
C ARG A 24 5.55 18.15 42.46
N THR A 25 6.73 17.58 42.24
CA THR A 25 7.99 17.92 42.92
C THR A 25 8.50 19.35 42.65
N GLY A 26 7.83 20.10 41.75
CA GLY A 26 8.09 21.52 41.50
C GLY A 26 9.34 21.83 40.67
N LYS A 27 10.15 20.80 40.33
CA LYS A 27 11.36 20.94 39.51
C LYS A 27 11.34 19.95 38.32
N ILE A 28 11.13 20.51 37.13
CA ILE A 28 11.03 19.80 35.86
C ILE A 28 12.36 19.97 35.11
N ASN A 29 12.96 18.88 34.63
CA ASN A 29 14.16 18.92 33.78
C ASN A 29 13.77 18.80 32.29
N LEU A 30 14.75 18.82 31.38
CA LEU A 30 14.48 18.74 29.94
C LEU A 30 13.79 17.43 29.54
N ASP A 31 14.19 16.29 30.10
CA ASP A 31 13.57 14.98 29.82
C ASP A 31 12.09 14.96 30.22
N LYS A 32 11.80 15.40 31.45
CA LYS A 32 10.42 15.57 31.95
C LYS A 32 9.60 16.53 31.09
N THR A 33 10.23 17.61 30.59
CA THR A 33 9.58 18.55 29.67
C THR A 33 9.16 17.85 28.37
N LEU A 34 10.05 17.05 27.78
CA LEU A 34 9.75 16.32 26.54
C LEU A 34 8.64 15.29 26.75
N LYS A 35 8.70 14.53 27.85
CA LYS A 35 7.63 13.57 28.23
C LYS A 35 6.28 14.26 28.40
N LEU A 36 6.24 15.41 29.06
CA LEU A 36 5.01 16.20 29.18
C LEU A 36 4.48 16.69 27.83
N LEU A 37 5.35 17.16 26.94
CA LEU A 37 4.93 17.59 25.59
C LEU A 37 4.37 16.42 24.77
N ILE A 38 4.97 15.23 24.86
CA ILE A 38 4.44 14.00 24.24
C ILE A 38 3.07 13.65 24.85
N LYS A 39 2.95 13.66 26.19
CA LYS A 39 1.69 13.36 26.89
C LYS A 39 0.58 14.37 26.56
N LEU A 40 0.94 15.63 26.29
CA LEU A 40 0.02 16.67 25.82
C LEU A 40 -0.21 16.66 24.31
N ASN A 41 0.38 15.69 23.60
CA ASN A 41 0.26 15.52 22.15
C ASN A 41 0.69 16.76 21.35
N VAL A 42 1.71 17.47 21.84
CA VAL A 42 2.28 18.64 21.17
C VAL A 42 3.38 18.15 20.22
N PRO A 43 3.29 18.43 18.91
CA PRO A 43 4.41 18.18 18.01
C PRO A 43 5.55 19.17 18.32
N PHE A 44 6.78 18.68 18.39
CA PHE A 44 7.94 19.53 18.66
C PHE A 44 9.21 19.03 17.97
N ASP A 45 10.12 19.97 17.69
CA ASP A 45 11.51 19.68 17.34
C ASP A 45 12.40 19.71 18.60
N TYR A 46 13.22 18.67 18.80
CA TYR A 46 14.04 18.54 20.00
C TYR A 46 15.03 19.69 20.17
N VAL A 47 15.64 20.17 19.08
CA VAL A 47 16.62 21.26 19.13
C VAL A 47 15.94 22.55 19.57
N HIS A 48 14.75 22.83 19.03
CA HIS A 48 13.95 23.97 19.41
C HIS A 48 13.49 23.91 20.88
N VAL A 49 12.97 22.77 21.35
CA VAL A 49 12.58 22.59 22.77
C VAL A 49 13.78 22.81 23.68
N LYS A 50 14.94 22.24 23.35
CA LYS A 50 16.18 22.40 24.13
C LYS A 50 16.61 23.87 24.20
N TYR A 51 16.50 24.61 23.10
CA TYR A 51 16.79 26.04 23.06
C TYR A 51 15.84 26.84 23.97
N VAL A 52 14.52 26.63 23.83
CA VAL A 52 13.49 27.33 24.62
C VAL A 52 13.65 26.98 26.11
N PHE A 53 13.85 25.70 26.44
CA PHE A 53 14.10 25.25 27.82
C PHE A 53 15.35 25.90 28.43
N LYS A 54 16.46 25.98 27.67
CA LYS A 54 17.69 26.63 28.16
C LYS A 54 17.48 28.14 28.36
N LYS A 55 16.75 28.80 27.45
CA LYS A 55 16.41 30.21 27.57
C LYS A 55 15.59 30.49 28.83
N THR A 56 14.61 29.63 29.15
CA THR A 56 13.77 29.75 30.34
C THR A 56 14.53 29.37 31.63
N SER A 57 15.22 28.23 31.66
CA SER A 57 15.96 27.76 32.85
C SER A 57 17.19 28.61 33.20
N ASN A 58 17.82 29.30 32.24
CA ASN A 58 18.91 30.23 32.52
C ASN A 58 18.47 31.46 33.31
N GLN A 59 17.17 31.79 33.32
CA GLN A 59 16.63 32.86 34.17
C GLN A 59 16.63 32.44 35.65
N SER A 60 16.52 31.13 35.94
CA SER A 60 16.48 30.59 37.31
C SER A 60 17.83 30.08 37.83
N LYS A 61 18.85 29.90 36.97
CA LYS A 61 20.20 29.36 37.29
C LYS A 61 20.24 27.98 37.97
N THR A 62 19.15 27.20 37.92
CA THR A 62 19.05 25.92 38.65
C THR A 62 19.10 24.66 37.77
N GLY A 63 19.10 24.81 36.43
CA GLY A 63 19.04 23.67 35.50
C GLY A 63 17.70 22.94 35.46
N THR A 64 16.71 23.40 36.24
CA THR A 64 15.34 22.91 36.31
C THR A 64 14.36 24.07 36.14
N ILE A 65 13.14 23.77 35.71
CA ILE A 65 12.05 24.74 35.56
C ILE A 65 10.88 24.40 36.50
N THR A 66 10.15 25.44 36.87
CA THR A 66 8.87 25.37 37.59
C THR A 66 7.73 24.99 36.64
N ILE A 67 6.54 24.71 37.20
CA ILE A 67 5.35 24.44 36.39
C ILE A 67 4.89 25.69 35.60
N GLU A 68 5.08 26.89 36.15
CA GLU A 68 4.79 28.16 35.47
C GLU A 68 5.72 28.37 34.27
N GLU A 69 7.02 28.09 34.45
CA GLU A 69 8.00 28.12 33.37
C GLU A 69 7.73 27.05 32.31
N PHE A 70 7.32 25.84 32.72
CA PHE A 70 6.85 24.82 31.77
C PHE A 70 5.64 25.31 30.97
N ARG A 71 4.65 25.93 31.60
CA ARG A 71 3.50 26.54 30.89
C ARG A 71 3.95 27.61 29.90
N ALA A 72 4.99 28.39 30.21
CA ALA A 72 5.55 29.37 29.28
C ALA A 72 6.26 28.72 28.08
N ILE A 73 7.03 27.65 28.30
CA ILE A 73 7.65 26.85 27.24
C ILE A 73 6.56 26.23 26.37
N TYR A 74 5.58 25.56 26.99
CA TYR A 74 4.43 24.98 26.31
C TYR A 74 3.75 26.00 25.41
N ARG A 75 3.41 27.18 25.95
CA ARG A 75 2.82 28.25 25.16
C ARG A 75 3.73 28.65 24.01
N THR A 76 5.03 28.81 24.23
CA THR A 76 5.96 29.20 23.15
C THR A 76 6.01 28.18 22.02
N LEU A 77 5.93 26.89 22.34
CA LEU A 77 5.97 25.79 21.36
C LEU A 77 4.63 25.57 20.67
N ALA A 78 3.53 25.65 21.43
CA ALA A 78 2.17 25.42 20.95
C ALA A 78 1.52 26.69 20.37
N HIS A 79 2.15 27.86 20.50
CA HIS A 79 1.60 29.12 20.00
C HIS A 79 1.61 29.14 18.48
N ARG A 80 0.43 28.90 17.93
CA ARG A 80 0.08 29.05 16.52
C ARG A 80 -0.70 30.35 16.39
N SER A 81 -0.05 31.45 16.02
CA SER A 81 -0.67 32.78 16.00
C SER A 81 -1.89 32.82 15.08
N GLU A 82 -1.84 32.11 13.96
CA GLU A 82 -2.94 32.00 13.01
C GLU A 82 -4.15 31.24 13.58
N ILE A 83 -3.93 30.17 14.38
CA ILE A 83 -5.01 29.46 15.07
C ILE A 83 -5.57 30.33 16.19
N HIS A 84 -4.72 31.09 16.88
CA HIS A 84 -5.14 32.01 17.93
C HIS A 84 -5.99 33.16 17.40
N GLU A 85 -5.64 33.75 16.26
CA GLU A 85 -6.44 34.76 15.58
C GLU A 85 -7.80 34.21 15.16
N LEU A 86 -7.83 33.00 14.60
CA LEU A 86 -9.06 32.30 14.25
C LEU A 86 -9.93 32.00 15.48
N PHE A 87 -9.34 31.55 16.59
CA PHE A 87 -10.08 31.37 17.83
C PHE A 87 -10.67 32.71 18.33
N CYS A 88 -9.90 33.79 18.24
CA CYS A 88 -10.35 35.12 18.67
C CYS A 88 -11.47 35.70 17.81
N SER A 89 -11.60 35.32 16.54
CA SER A 89 -12.70 35.80 15.69
C SER A 89 -14.05 35.20 16.09
N TYR A 90 -14.05 34.00 16.70
CA TYR A 90 -15.26 33.32 17.16
C TYR A 90 -15.43 33.32 18.69
N SER A 91 -14.41 33.67 19.48
CA SER A 91 -14.46 33.79 20.94
C SER A 91 -14.77 35.23 21.39
N PRO A 92 -15.97 35.53 21.93
CA PRO A 92 -16.35 36.90 22.29
C PRO A 92 -15.44 37.55 23.35
N ASN A 93 -14.88 36.74 24.25
CA ASN A 93 -14.00 37.20 25.33
C ASN A 93 -12.53 36.84 25.11
N ARG A 94 -12.18 36.30 23.93
CA ARG A 94 -10.83 35.84 23.55
C ARG A 94 -10.21 34.80 24.49
N LYS A 95 -11.04 34.11 25.29
CA LYS A 95 -10.61 33.12 26.28
C LYS A 95 -11.35 31.81 26.16
N ILE A 96 -12.65 31.90 25.88
CA ILE A 96 -13.58 30.78 25.81
C ILE A 96 -14.41 30.91 24.53
N LEU A 97 -14.55 29.81 23.83
CA LEU A 97 -15.42 29.63 22.68
C LEU A 97 -16.71 28.93 23.14
N PRO A 98 -17.85 29.64 23.21
CA PRO A 98 -19.14 29.03 23.53
C PRO A 98 -19.58 28.03 22.45
N GLU A 99 -20.39 27.03 22.83
CA GLU A 99 -20.94 26.00 21.92
C GLU A 99 -21.56 26.61 20.65
N ILE A 100 -22.38 27.67 20.79
CA ILE A 100 -23.02 28.32 19.64
C ILE A 100 -22.03 28.93 18.65
N ASN A 101 -20.92 29.49 19.15
CA ASN A 101 -19.86 30.05 18.31
C ASN A 101 -19.00 28.95 17.69
N LEU A 102 -18.81 27.83 18.37
CA LEU A 102 -18.18 26.64 17.79
C LEU A 102 -19.01 26.11 16.61
N ILE A 103 -20.34 26.04 16.73
CA ILE A 103 -21.23 25.66 15.63
C ILE A 103 -21.07 26.62 14.45
N GLU A 104 -21.02 27.93 14.72
CA GLU A 104 -20.81 28.94 13.67
C GLU A 104 -19.47 28.75 12.96
N PHE A 105 -18.39 28.53 13.72
CA PHE A 105 -17.07 28.21 13.19
C PHE A 105 -17.09 26.95 12.30
N LEU A 106 -17.74 25.87 12.75
CA LEU A 106 -17.83 24.62 12.00
C LEU A 106 -18.55 24.82 10.66
N ARG A 107 -19.62 25.61 10.64
CA ARG A 107 -20.38 25.92 9.42
C ARG A 107 -19.60 26.79 8.45
N LYS A 108 -18.91 27.82 8.95
CA LYS A 108 -18.24 28.84 8.11
C LYS A 108 -16.85 28.43 7.65
N GLU A 109 -16.04 27.90 8.56
CA GLU A 109 -14.60 27.65 8.32
C GLU A 109 -14.32 26.18 7.99
N GLN A 110 -15.10 25.26 8.55
CA GLN A 110 -14.95 23.81 8.31
C GLN A 110 -15.98 23.27 7.31
N PHE A 111 -16.89 24.13 6.82
CA PHE A 111 -17.93 23.79 5.85
C PHE A 111 -18.83 22.61 6.26
N VAL A 112 -19.00 22.40 7.57
CA VAL A 112 -19.93 21.40 8.13
C VAL A 112 -21.31 22.04 8.21
N ILE A 113 -22.05 22.00 7.10
CA ILE A 113 -23.31 22.75 6.91
C ILE A 113 -24.37 22.36 7.95
N ASP A 114 -24.41 21.08 8.33
CA ASP A 114 -25.35 20.47 9.28
C ASP A 114 -24.87 20.50 10.73
N ALA A 115 -23.75 21.20 11.02
CA ALA A 115 -23.23 21.33 12.38
C ALA A 115 -24.32 21.84 13.34
N ASN A 116 -24.46 21.19 14.48
CA ASN A 116 -25.50 21.41 15.47
C ASN A 116 -24.94 21.21 16.89
N GLU A 117 -25.78 21.37 17.91
CA GLU A 117 -25.41 21.24 19.32
C GLU A 117 -24.86 19.86 19.65
N ALA A 118 -25.37 18.79 19.03
CA ALA A 118 -24.88 17.43 19.29
C ALA A 118 -23.43 17.27 18.80
N ILE A 119 -23.13 17.71 17.59
CA ILE A 119 -21.77 17.67 17.00
C ILE A 119 -20.82 18.53 17.83
N ALA A 120 -21.23 19.76 18.18
CA ALA A 120 -20.39 20.65 18.98
C ALA A 120 -20.11 20.09 20.37
N SER A 121 -21.12 19.54 21.05
CA SER A 121 -20.97 18.87 22.34
C SER A 121 -20.03 17.66 22.26
N GLU A 122 -20.08 16.86 21.19
CA GLU A 122 -19.17 15.73 20.97
C GLU A 122 -17.72 16.21 20.82
N LEU A 123 -17.48 17.24 20.01
CA LEU A 123 -16.15 17.82 19.83
C LEU A 123 -15.60 18.42 21.13
N ILE A 124 -16.44 19.11 21.91
CA ILE A 124 -16.07 19.64 23.22
C ILE A 124 -15.72 18.50 24.18
N ALA A 125 -16.55 17.46 24.24
CA ALA A 125 -16.29 16.29 25.09
C ALA A 125 -14.98 15.59 24.71
N LYS A 126 -14.66 15.54 23.41
CA LYS A 126 -13.48 14.86 22.88
C LYS A 126 -12.19 15.66 23.05
N TYR A 127 -12.24 16.98 22.90
CA TYR A 127 -11.03 17.81 22.76
C TYR A 127 -10.77 18.79 23.91
N GLU A 128 -11.78 19.18 24.69
CA GLU A 128 -11.60 20.13 25.80
C GLU A 128 -10.91 19.47 27.01
N PRO A 129 -9.71 19.91 27.42
CA PRO A 129 -9.02 19.30 28.56
C PRO A 129 -9.49 19.81 29.93
N ILE A 130 -10.16 20.96 30.02
CA ILE A 130 -10.55 21.54 31.31
C ILE A 130 -11.98 21.13 31.63
N GLU A 131 -12.16 20.20 32.59
CA GLU A 131 -13.47 19.66 32.99
C GLU A 131 -14.51 20.74 33.33
N GLU A 132 -14.09 21.81 34.01
CA GLU A 132 -14.98 22.92 34.36
C GLU A 132 -15.52 23.66 33.13
N VAL A 133 -14.71 23.77 32.08
CA VAL A 133 -15.06 24.41 30.81
C VAL A 133 -15.93 23.45 29.99
N GLN A 134 -15.56 22.17 29.92
CA GLN A 134 -16.32 21.12 29.26
C GLN A 134 -17.74 20.99 29.86
N ARG A 135 -17.88 20.98 31.19
CA ARG A 135 -19.17 20.91 31.89
C ARG A 135 -20.09 22.10 31.58
N LYS A 136 -19.52 23.25 31.23
CA LYS A 136 -20.26 24.44 30.79
C LYS A 136 -20.57 24.45 29.29
N LYS A 137 -20.27 23.35 28.58
CA LYS A 137 -20.36 23.25 27.11
C LYS A 137 -19.59 24.36 26.40
N GLN A 138 -18.35 24.54 26.83
CA GLN A 138 -17.46 25.57 26.31
C GLN A 138 -16.16 24.91 25.86
N MET A 139 -15.42 25.61 25.00
CA MET A 139 -14.10 25.19 24.54
C MET A 139 -13.08 26.30 24.85
N SER A 140 -11.99 25.94 25.51
CA SER A 140 -10.84 26.81 25.72
C SER A 140 -10.00 26.90 24.44
N PHE A 141 -9.08 27.87 24.36
CA PHE A 141 -8.12 27.92 23.25
C PHE A 141 -7.34 26.61 23.11
N GLU A 142 -7.02 25.97 24.23
CA GLU A 142 -6.31 24.69 24.25
C GLU A 142 -7.16 23.57 23.65
N GLY A 143 -8.45 23.47 24.01
CA GLY A 143 -9.37 22.50 23.40
C GLY A 143 -9.54 22.73 21.90
N PHE A 144 -9.60 24.00 21.48
CA PHE A 144 -9.69 24.37 20.07
C PHE A 144 -8.41 24.00 19.31
N LEU A 145 -7.23 24.26 19.87
CA LEU A 145 -5.95 23.89 19.29
C LEU A 145 -5.82 22.36 19.14
N ARG A 146 -6.30 21.59 20.11
CA ARG A 146 -6.35 20.12 20.04
C ARG A 146 -7.26 19.65 18.91
N TYR A 147 -8.44 20.25 18.77
CA TYR A 147 -9.36 19.97 17.68
C TYR A 147 -8.73 20.28 16.32
N MET A 148 -8.14 21.47 16.13
CA MET A 148 -7.52 21.89 14.87
C MET A 148 -6.32 21.03 14.44
N ASN A 149 -5.63 20.39 15.38
CA ASN A 149 -4.54 19.45 15.10
C ASN A 149 -5.00 17.98 15.06
N SER A 150 -6.30 17.73 15.19
CA SER A 150 -6.84 16.38 15.28
C SER A 150 -7.08 15.74 13.91
N LYS A 151 -7.37 14.43 13.93
CA LYS A 151 -7.82 13.69 12.74
C LYS A 151 -9.16 14.20 12.18
N ASP A 152 -9.91 14.99 12.93
CA ASP A 152 -11.18 15.58 12.46
C ASP A 152 -10.94 16.79 11.54
N CYS A 153 -9.77 17.42 11.60
CA CYS A 153 -9.38 18.54 10.76
C CYS A 153 -8.36 18.15 9.66
N LEU A 154 -8.18 16.86 9.40
CA LEU A 154 -7.35 16.43 8.28
C LEU A 154 -8.03 16.79 6.96
N ILE A 155 -7.24 17.23 5.99
CA ILE A 155 -7.72 17.53 4.63
C ILE A 155 -8.30 16.30 3.91
N TYR A 156 -7.93 15.09 4.36
CA TYR A 156 -8.46 13.84 3.84
C TYR A 156 -9.89 13.62 4.31
N LYS A 157 -10.80 13.45 3.34
CA LYS A 157 -12.17 12.99 3.58
C LYS A 157 -12.15 11.63 4.28
N ARG A 158 -12.77 11.56 5.45
CA ARG A 158 -12.79 10.35 6.27
C ARG A 158 -13.51 9.20 5.58
N GLU A 159 -14.54 9.50 4.80
CA GLU A 159 -15.33 8.55 4.04
C GLU A 159 -14.47 7.82 3.00
N HIS A 160 -13.38 8.46 2.55
CA HIS A 160 -12.44 7.90 1.58
C HIS A 160 -11.28 7.12 2.23
N THR A 161 -11.30 6.93 3.56
CA THR A 161 -10.31 6.09 4.26
C THR A 161 -10.67 4.61 4.27
N ILE A 162 -11.90 4.29 3.85
CA ILE A 162 -12.39 2.94 3.58
C ILE A 162 -12.80 2.84 2.11
N VAL A 163 -13.03 1.62 1.62
CA VAL A 163 -13.54 1.42 0.26
C VAL A 163 -14.95 1.98 0.17
N TYR A 164 -15.13 3.02 -0.64
CA TYR A 164 -16.40 3.74 -0.81
C TYR A 164 -16.93 3.71 -2.25
N GLN A 165 -16.10 3.27 -3.19
CA GLN A 165 -16.45 3.15 -4.60
C GLN A 165 -17.25 1.87 -4.84
N ASN A 166 -18.08 1.85 -5.88
CA ASN A 166 -18.68 0.61 -6.33
C ASN A 166 -17.59 -0.28 -6.93
N MET A 167 -17.38 -1.47 -6.36
CA MET A 167 -16.34 -2.42 -6.77
C MET A 167 -16.87 -3.56 -7.65
N SER A 168 -18.09 -3.41 -8.15
CA SER A 168 -18.80 -4.41 -8.99
C SER A 168 -18.78 -4.09 -10.49
N TYR A 169 -18.09 -3.04 -10.94
CA TYR A 169 -17.89 -2.79 -12.37
C TYR A 169 -16.76 -3.69 -12.92
N PRO A 170 -16.68 -3.91 -14.25
CA PRO A 170 -15.59 -4.66 -14.86
C PRO A 170 -14.21 -4.07 -14.53
N LEU A 171 -13.18 -4.92 -14.42
CA LEU A 171 -11.81 -4.49 -14.06
C LEU A 171 -11.25 -3.33 -14.89
N ARG A 172 -11.63 -3.21 -16.17
CA ARG A 172 -11.20 -2.13 -17.07
C ARG A 172 -11.63 -0.73 -16.65
N ASP A 173 -12.61 -0.61 -15.74
CA ASP A 173 -13.15 0.67 -15.29
C ASP A 173 -12.38 1.27 -14.09
N TYR A 174 -11.31 0.59 -13.64
CA TYR A 174 -10.54 0.99 -12.46
C TYR A 174 -9.09 1.33 -12.81
N PHE A 175 -8.54 2.34 -12.14
CA PHE A 175 -7.10 2.53 -12.08
C PHE A 175 -6.48 1.53 -11.10
N ILE A 176 -5.56 0.70 -11.59
CA ILE A 176 -4.91 -0.34 -10.81
C ILE A 176 -3.50 0.11 -10.44
N SER A 177 -3.21 0.18 -9.14
CA SER A 177 -1.86 0.47 -8.64
C SER A 177 -0.89 -0.61 -9.10
N SER A 178 0.09 -0.23 -9.94
CA SER A 178 0.94 -1.17 -10.67
C SER A 178 2.42 -0.84 -10.47
N SER A 179 3.26 -1.86 -10.36
CA SER A 179 4.71 -1.74 -10.19
C SER A 179 5.42 -2.34 -11.39
N HIS A 180 6.38 -1.58 -11.93
CA HIS A 180 7.28 -2.01 -12.99
C HIS A 180 8.60 -2.52 -12.39
N ASN A 181 9.16 -3.60 -12.95
CA ASN A 181 10.38 -4.28 -12.47
C ASN A 181 10.44 -4.38 -10.95
N THR A 182 9.39 -4.96 -10.35
CA THR A 182 9.13 -4.93 -8.90
C THR A 182 10.27 -5.50 -8.05
N TYR A 183 11.09 -6.38 -8.62
CA TYR A 183 12.23 -7.00 -7.96
C TYR A 183 13.41 -6.02 -7.75
N LEU A 184 13.53 -4.94 -8.53
CA LEU A 184 14.64 -3.98 -8.43
C LEU A 184 14.40 -2.97 -7.30
N ILE A 185 15.38 -2.84 -6.41
CA ILE A 185 15.32 -1.86 -5.30
C ILE A 185 16.24 -0.65 -5.51
N SER A 186 16.87 -0.56 -6.69
CA SER A 186 17.77 0.54 -7.07
C SER A 186 17.72 0.77 -8.59
N ASP A 187 18.86 0.99 -9.25
CA ASP A 187 18.94 1.24 -10.69
C ASP A 187 18.65 0.00 -11.56
N GLN A 188 18.42 0.25 -12.85
CA GLN A 188 18.03 -0.77 -13.84
C GLN A 188 19.21 -1.62 -14.36
N LEU A 189 20.47 -1.25 -14.11
CA LEU A 189 21.62 -1.89 -14.78
C LEU A 189 22.47 -2.74 -13.84
N ILE A 190 22.65 -2.29 -12.59
CA ILE A 190 23.55 -2.88 -11.58
C ILE A 190 22.80 -3.05 -10.24
N GLY A 191 21.63 -2.45 -10.10
CA GLY A 191 20.83 -2.50 -8.87
C GLY A 191 20.54 -3.93 -8.42
N PRO A 192 20.50 -4.18 -7.10
CA PRO A 192 20.17 -5.50 -6.58
C PRO A 192 18.69 -5.82 -6.82
N SER A 193 18.42 -7.07 -7.22
CA SER A 193 17.11 -7.69 -7.14
C SER A 193 16.87 -8.22 -5.74
N HIS A 194 15.74 -7.88 -5.13
CA HIS A 194 15.45 -8.23 -3.74
C HIS A 194 13.97 -8.50 -3.50
N LEU A 195 13.68 -9.54 -2.71
CA LEU A 195 12.32 -9.90 -2.27
C LEU A 195 11.56 -8.78 -1.56
N TRP A 196 12.31 -7.83 -0.99
CA TRP A 196 11.75 -6.65 -0.32
C TRP A 196 10.91 -5.80 -1.28
N GLY A 197 11.29 -5.70 -2.56
CA GLY A 197 10.54 -4.95 -3.56
C GLY A 197 9.08 -5.41 -3.65
N TYR A 198 8.86 -6.73 -3.76
CA TYR A 198 7.52 -7.34 -3.76
C TYR A 198 6.75 -7.08 -2.47
N SER A 199 7.35 -7.37 -1.32
CA SER A 199 6.68 -7.15 -0.02
C SER A 199 6.32 -5.67 0.21
N SER A 200 7.21 -4.75 -0.16
CA SER A 200 7.03 -3.30 -0.01
C SER A 200 5.93 -2.79 -0.95
N ALA A 201 5.91 -3.24 -2.21
CA ALA A 201 4.87 -2.88 -3.16
C ALA A 201 3.49 -3.33 -2.66
N LEU A 202 3.36 -4.60 -2.24
CA LEU A 202 2.10 -5.15 -1.72
C LEU A 202 1.64 -4.42 -0.45
N MET A 203 2.54 -4.16 0.51
CA MET A 203 2.22 -3.41 1.73
C MET A 203 1.81 -1.95 1.48
N LYS A 204 2.18 -1.38 0.34
CA LYS A 204 1.72 -0.06 -0.13
C LYS A 204 0.43 -0.11 -0.95
N GLY A 205 -0.19 -1.29 -1.07
CA GLY A 205 -1.45 -1.49 -1.78
C GLY A 205 -1.31 -1.74 -3.30
N CYS A 206 -0.10 -1.98 -3.81
CA CYS A 206 0.09 -2.32 -5.22
C CYS A 206 -0.62 -3.65 -5.56
N ARG A 207 -1.31 -3.70 -6.70
CA ARG A 207 -2.16 -4.82 -7.16
C ARG A 207 -1.68 -5.44 -8.48
N CYS A 208 -0.68 -4.88 -9.15
CA CYS A 208 -0.06 -5.49 -10.33
C CYS A 208 1.46 -5.50 -10.17
N LEU A 209 2.06 -6.68 -10.20
CA LEU A 209 3.49 -6.91 -9.95
C LEU A 209 4.13 -7.51 -11.19
N GLU A 210 5.32 -7.03 -11.53
CA GLU A 210 6.10 -7.54 -12.66
C GLU A 210 7.17 -8.54 -12.22
N ILE A 211 7.34 -9.61 -12.99
CA ILE A 211 8.26 -10.70 -12.71
C ILE A 211 8.96 -11.14 -14.01
N ASP A 212 10.22 -10.77 -14.17
CA ASP A 212 11.04 -11.11 -15.33
C ASP A 212 11.65 -12.49 -15.12
N CYS A 213 11.10 -13.50 -15.77
CA CYS A 213 11.41 -14.90 -15.51
C CYS A 213 12.42 -15.42 -16.52
N TRP A 214 13.55 -15.94 -16.04
CA TRP A 214 14.63 -16.48 -16.86
C TRP A 214 15.04 -17.88 -16.41
N ASP A 215 15.58 -18.67 -17.35
CA ASP A 215 16.17 -19.97 -17.04
C ASP A 215 17.27 -19.81 -15.97
N GLY A 216 17.16 -20.60 -14.90
CA GLY A 216 18.17 -20.68 -13.85
C GLY A 216 18.90 -22.02 -13.81
N PRO A 217 19.92 -22.13 -12.96
CA PRO A 217 20.69 -23.34 -12.79
C PRO A 217 19.84 -24.46 -12.18
N GLN A 218 20.24 -25.72 -12.38
CA GLN A 218 19.57 -26.88 -11.77
C GLN A 218 18.06 -26.99 -12.06
N ASN A 219 17.61 -26.41 -13.17
CA ASN A 219 16.19 -26.38 -13.56
C ASN A 219 15.30 -25.58 -12.60
N ASP A 220 15.85 -24.57 -11.93
CA ASP A 220 15.12 -23.68 -11.01
C ASP A 220 15.07 -22.25 -11.59
N PRO A 221 13.90 -21.74 -12.02
CA PRO A 221 13.76 -20.42 -12.63
C PRO A 221 14.19 -19.27 -11.72
N VAL A 222 14.77 -18.23 -12.32
CA VAL A 222 15.27 -17.04 -11.62
C VAL A 222 14.60 -15.76 -12.13
N VAL A 223 14.63 -14.73 -11.28
CA VAL A 223 14.09 -13.40 -11.57
C VAL A 223 15.21 -12.36 -11.51
N TYR A 224 15.37 -11.60 -12.58
CA TYR A 224 16.29 -10.47 -12.71
C TYR A 224 16.07 -9.73 -14.03
N HIS A 225 16.70 -8.57 -14.18
CA HIS A 225 16.63 -7.81 -15.42
C HIS A 225 17.58 -8.39 -16.46
N GLY A 226 17.02 -8.97 -17.53
CA GLY A 226 17.76 -9.63 -18.59
C GLY A 226 18.87 -8.77 -19.19
N HIS A 227 19.97 -9.40 -19.60
CA HIS A 227 21.11 -8.72 -20.25
C HIS A 227 21.77 -7.59 -19.42
N THR A 228 21.59 -7.58 -18.09
CA THR A 228 22.22 -6.61 -17.17
C THR A 228 23.10 -7.26 -16.10
N LEU A 229 23.67 -6.46 -15.20
CA LEU A 229 24.48 -6.90 -14.05
C LEU A 229 23.69 -6.96 -12.74
N THR A 230 22.36 -6.88 -12.80
CA THR A 230 21.48 -6.98 -11.63
C THR A 230 21.61 -8.37 -10.98
N SER A 231 21.46 -8.42 -9.65
CA SER A 231 21.52 -9.70 -8.93
C SER A 231 20.28 -10.56 -9.24
N LYS A 232 20.35 -11.86 -8.96
CA LYS A 232 19.26 -12.81 -9.24
C LYS A 232 18.63 -13.30 -7.95
N ILE A 233 17.31 -13.49 -7.97
CA ILE A 233 16.53 -14.15 -6.92
C ILE A 233 15.76 -15.32 -7.53
N THR A 234 15.39 -16.33 -6.75
CA THR A 234 14.65 -17.49 -7.31
C THR A 234 13.18 -17.14 -7.49
N PHE A 235 12.57 -17.63 -8.58
CA PHE A 235 11.14 -17.44 -8.84
C PHE A 235 10.29 -18.02 -7.71
N ARG A 236 10.65 -19.20 -7.21
CA ARG A 236 10.01 -19.84 -6.05
C ARG A 236 9.88 -18.89 -4.87
N THR A 237 10.99 -18.29 -4.43
CA THR A 237 10.98 -17.37 -3.28
C THR A 237 10.18 -16.09 -3.54
N VAL A 238 10.10 -15.64 -4.80
CA VAL A 238 9.25 -14.51 -5.18
C VAL A 238 7.77 -14.87 -4.97
N ILE A 239 7.33 -16.04 -5.44
CA ILE A 239 5.95 -16.51 -5.27
C ILE A 239 5.61 -16.75 -3.78
N GLU A 240 6.53 -17.31 -2.98
CA GLU A 240 6.35 -17.48 -1.52
C GLU A 240 6.14 -16.14 -0.80
N VAL A 241 6.87 -15.09 -1.20
CA VAL A 241 6.68 -13.74 -0.66
C VAL A 241 5.36 -13.15 -1.09
N ILE A 242 4.97 -13.31 -2.36
CA ILE A 242 3.69 -12.82 -2.86
C ILE A 242 2.54 -13.49 -2.10
N ASP A 243 2.56 -14.81 -1.92
CA ASP A 243 1.54 -15.55 -1.16
C ASP A 243 1.30 -14.96 0.23
N LYS A 244 2.40 -14.62 0.92
CA LYS A 244 2.38 -14.08 2.27
C LYS A 244 1.78 -12.67 2.36
N TYR A 245 1.99 -11.83 1.35
CA TYR A 245 1.67 -10.39 1.43
C TYR A 245 0.52 -9.95 0.51
N ALA A 246 0.08 -10.79 -0.44
CA ALA A 246 -0.87 -10.41 -1.49
C ALA A 246 -2.11 -9.69 -0.95
N PHE A 247 -2.66 -10.19 0.16
CA PHE A 247 -3.93 -9.73 0.72
C PHE A 247 -3.83 -9.14 2.14
N VAL A 248 -2.64 -8.73 2.58
CA VAL A 248 -2.45 -8.20 3.95
C VAL A 248 -3.12 -6.83 4.15
N VAL A 249 -3.10 -5.99 3.12
CA VAL A 249 -3.61 -4.60 3.20
C VAL A 249 -4.82 -4.33 2.30
N SER A 250 -5.19 -5.29 1.45
CA SER A 250 -6.31 -5.17 0.51
C SER A 250 -6.76 -6.56 0.06
N ASP A 251 -8.06 -6.80 0.07
CA ASP A 251 -8.68 -8.07 -0.33
C ASP A 251 -8.82 -8.21 -1.86
N TYR A 252 -8.63 -7.12 -2.59
CA TYR A 252 -8.82 -7.07 -4.05
C TYR A 252 -7.70 -7.78 -4.82
N PRO A 253 -7.99 -8.26 -6.05
CA PRO A 253 -7.10 -9.15 -6.79
C PRO A 253 -5.69 -8.60 -7.01
N VAL A 254 -4.74 -9.53 -7.12
CA VAL A 254 -3.36 -9.26 -7.52
C VAL A 254 -3.09 -9.84 -8.90
N VAL A 255 -2.50 -9.08 -9.80
CA VAL A 255 -2.07 -9.52 -11.13
C VAL A 255 -0.56 -9.72 -11.13
N LEU A 256 -0.11 -10.88 -11.58
CA LEU A 256 1.30 -11.19 -11.84
C LEU A 256 1.55 -11.04 -13.34
N SER A 257 2.25 -9.98 -13.74
CA SER A 257 2.73 -9.76 -15.10
C SER A 257 4.04 -10.51 -15.28
N LEU A 258 4.00 -11.66 -15.96
CA LEU A 258 5.19 -12.48 -16.21
C LEU A 258 5.82 -12.08 -17.54
N GLU A 259 7.06 -11.60 -17.49
CA GLU A 259 7.90 -11.47 -18.69
C GLU A 259 8.71 -12.76 -18.83
N ASN A 260 8.19 -13.70 -19.63
CA ASN A 260 8.64 -15.08 -19.64
C ASN A 260 9.71 -15.36 -20.71
N HIS A 261 10.95 -15.61 -20.28
CA HIS A 261 12.10 -16.02 -21.08
C HIS A 261 12.60 -17.43 -20.73
N CYS A 262 11.81 -18.21 -20.01
CA CYS A 262 12.17 -19.56 -19.60
C CYS A 262 11.96 -20.56 -20.74
N SER A 263 12.81 -21.59 -20.79
CA SER A 263 12.61 -22.77 -21.62
C SER A 263 11.32 -23.52 -21.23
N PRO A 264 10.68 -24.29 -22.14
CA PRO A 264 9.45 -25.02 -21.82
C PRO A 264 9.55 -25.87 -20.55
N LYS A 265 10.70 -26.53 -20.33
CA LYS A 265 10.96 -27.32 -19.13
C LYS A 265 10.94 -26.50 -17.84
N GLN A 266 11.45 -25.28 -17.86
CA GLN A 266 11.41 -24.40 -16.68
C GLN A 266 10.07 -23.65 -16.55
N GLN A 267 9.32 -23.48 -17.64
CA GLN A 267 7.93 -23.00 -17.57
C GLN A 267 7.02 -23.97 -16.82
N GLU A 268 7.22 -25.29 -16.98
CA GLU A 268 6.53 -26.31 -16.16
C GLU A 268 6.84 -26.12 -14.68
N VAL A 269 8.12 -25.91 -14.32
CA VAL A 269 8.52 -25.64 -12.93
C VAL A 269 7.90 -24.35 -12.39
N MET A 270 7.79 -23.29 -13.22
CA MET A 270 7.08 -22.07 -12.82
C MET A 270 5.59 -22.34 -12.55
N ALA A 271 4.93 -23.13 -13.40
CA ALA A 271 3.53 -23.52 -13.22
C ALA A 271 3.34 -24.33 -11.93
N ASP A 272 4.20 -25.32 -11.68
CA ASP A 272 4.20 -26.10 -10.44
C ASP A 272 4.34 -25.20 -9.20
N TYR A 273 5.26 -24.24 -9.22
CA TYR A 273 5.42 -23.30 -8.12
C TYR A 273 4.19 -22.41 -7.92
N LEU A 274 3.60 -21.88 -9.00
CA LEU A 274 2.39 -21.07 -8.91
C LEU A 274 1.24 -21.88 -8.30
N GLU A 275 1.00 -23.10 -8.77
CA GLU A 275 -0.08 -23.95 -8.28
C GLU A 275 0.14 -24.41 -6.84
N THR A 276 1.34 -24.90 -6.52
CA THR A 276 1.63 -25.48 -5.20
C THR A 276 1.72 -24.42 -4.09
N ILE A 277 2.24 -23.23 -4.40
CA ILE A 277 2.44 -22.17 -3.39
C ILE A 277 1.16 -21.35 -3.22
N LEU A 278 0.52 -20.92 -4.31
CA LEU A 278 -0.64 -20.04 -4.24
C LEU A 278 -1.94 -20.80 -3.99
N GLY A 279 -2.01 -22.07 -4.41
CA GLY A 279 -3.17 -22.95 -4.21
C GLY A 279 -4.47 -22.28 -4.67
N ASP A 280 -5.47 -22.27 -3.79
CA ASP A 280 -6.80 -21.70 -4.08
C ASP A 280 -6.78 -20.19 -4.38
N LYS A 281 -5.72 -19.47 -4.02
CA LYS A 281 -5.58 -18.05 -4.35
C LYS A 281 -5.33 -17.88 -5.85
N LEU A 282 -4.67 -18.82 -6.52
CA LEU A 282 -4.44 -18.76 -7.95
C LEU A 282 -5.74 -18.97 -8.72
N LEU A 283 -6.08 -18.03 -9.60
CA LEU A 283 -7.21 -18.19 -10.51
C LEU A 283 -6.79 -19.03 -11.72
N THR A 284 -7.11 -20.32 -11.69
CA THR A 284 -6.75 -21.29 -12.75
C THR A 284 -7.84 -21.51 -13.79
N THR A 285 -9.03 -20.94 -13.60
CA THR A 285 -10.18 -21.11 -14.50
C THR A 285 -11.11 -19.90 -14.46
N ILE A 286 -12.14 -19.90 -15.31
CA ILE A 286 -13.17 -18.85 -15.35
C ILE A 286 -13.97 -18.81 -14.04
N ILE A 287 -14.57 -17.66 -13.73
CA ILE A 287 -15.49 -17.52 -12.61
C ILE A 287 -16.88 -17.92 -13.08
N GLY A 288 -17.53 -18.81 -12.32
CA GLY A 288 -18.85 -19.35 -12.65
C GLY A 288 -18.84 -20.43 -13.73
N ASP A 289 -20.03 -20.82 -14.18
CA ASP A 289 -20.23 -21.93 -15.12
C ASP A 289 -20.37 -21.48 -16.59
N THR A 290 -20.30 -20.17 -16.85
CA THR A 290 -20.52 -19.58 -18.17
C THR A 290 -19.32 -18.75 -18.61
N PHE A 291 -19.00 -18.80 -19.90
CA PHE A 291 -17.94 -17.97 -20.46
C PHE A 291 -18.26 -16.48 -20.27
N PRO A 292 -17.33 -15.70 -19.69
CA PRO A 292 -17.57 -14.30 -19.41
C PRO A 292 -17.65 -13.49 -20.71
N THR A 293 -18.63 -12.58 -20.79
CA THR A 293 -18.77 -11.64 -21.90
C THR A 293 -18.00 -10.33 -21.66
N ASP A 294 -17.57 -10.09 -20.42
CA ASP A 294 -16.78 -8.93 -19.99
C ASP A 294 -15.78 -9.35 -18.90
N LEU A 295 -14.84 -8.48 -18.54
CA LEU A 295 -13.92 -8.74 -17.43
C LEU A 295 -14.68 -8.84 -16.10
N PRO A 296 -14.34 -9.81 -15.23
CA PRO A 296 -14.91 -9.86 -13.89
C PRO A 296 -14.60 -8.59 -13.10
N SER A 297 -15.44 -8.30 -12.11
CA SER A 297 -15.25 -7.17 -11.22
C SER A 297 -14.18 -7.43 -10.15
N PRO A 298 -13.59 -6.37 -9.55
CA PRO A 298 -12.74 -6.52 -8.37
C PRO A 298 -13.41 -7.30 -7.22
N GLU A 299 -14.72 -7.13 -7.04
CA GLU A 299 -15.49 -7.83 -6.00
C GLU A 299 -15.54 -9.35 -6.22
N GLU A 300 -15.81 -9.78 -7.45
CA GLU A 300 -15.82 -11.21 -7.82
C GLU A 300 -14.44 -11.86 -7.73
N LEU A 301 -13.39 -11.06 -7.86
CA LEU A 301 -12.00 -11.49 -7.86
C LEU A 301 -11.29 -11.33 -6.51
N LYS A 302 -12.01 -11.06 -5.42
CA LYS A 302 -11.41 -10.96 -4.08
C LYS A 302 -10.62 -12.22 -3.73
N PHE A 303 -9.44 -11.99 -3.15
CA PHE A 303 -8.47 -13.02 -2.76
C PHE A 303 -7.94 -13.87 -3.91
N LYS A 304 -8.10 -13.43 -5.16
CA LYS A 304 -7.56 -14.11 -6.34
C LYS A 304 -6.29 -13.45 -6.86
N ILE A 305 -5.38 -14.31 -7.30
CA ILE A 305 -4.14 -13.97 -7.99
C ILE A 305 -4.30 -14.39 -9.45
N LEU A 306 -4.16 -13.44 -10.36
CA LEU A 306 -4.26 -13.63 -11.80
C LEU A 306 -2.87 -13.65 -12.41
N VAL A 307 -2.68 -14.46 -13.44
CA VAL A 307 -1.43 -14.51 -14.22
C VAL A 307 -1.66 -13.88 -15.58
N LYS A 308 -0.94 -12.80 -15.87
CA LYS A 308 -0.81 -12.22 -17.22
C LYS A 308 0.45 -12.81 -17.85
N ASN A 309 0.27 -13.69 -18.82
CA ASN A 309 1.33 -14.26 -19.65
C ASN A 309 0.79 -14.57 -21.06
N LYS A 310 1.68 -14.87 -22.01
CA LYS A 310 1.29 -15.35 -23.35
C LYS A 310 0.47 -16.64 -23.23
N LYS A 311 -0.54 -16.78 -24.09
CA LYS A 311 -1.50 -17.91 -24.08
C LYS A 311 -1.59 -18.54 -25.46
N VAL A 312 -1.45 -19.86 -25.52
CA VAL A 312 -1.70 -20.63 -26.75
C VAL A 312 -3.17 -21.02 -26.82
N GLY A 313 -3.85 -20.66 -27.92
CA GLY A 313 -5.26 -20.97 -28.15
C GLY A 313 -6.25 -20.07 -27.42
N THR A 314 -7.54 -20.32 -27.61
CA THR A 314 -8.62 -19.52 -27.01
C THR A 314 -8.88 -19.86 -25.54
N LEU A 315 -9.77 -19.10 -24.89
CA LEU A 315 -10.22 -19.38 -23.53
C LEU A 315 -10.98 -20.71 -23.46
N GLU A 316 -11.86 -20.96 -24.42
CA GLU A 316 -12.65 -22.19 -24.56
C GLU A 316 -11.74 -23.41 -24.70
N GLU A 317 -10.75 -23.35 -25.59
CA GLU A 317 -9.77 -24.43 -25.80
C GLU A 317 -8.95 -24.71 -24.52
N THR A 318 -8.74 -23.70 -23.68
CA THR A 318 -8.04 -23.88 -22.41
C THR A 318 -8.91 -24.60 -21.39
N VAL A 319 -10.18 -24.21 -21.28
CA VAL A 319 -11.13 -24.88 -20.39
C VAL A 319 -11.30 -26.34 -20.81
N LEU A 320 -11.35 -26.63 -22.12
CA LEU A 320 -11.45 -28.00 -22.64
C LEU A 320 -10.20 -28.85 -22.38
N ARG A 321 -9.00 -28.23 -22.32
CA ARG A 321 -7.76 -28.93 -21.97
C ARG A 321 -7.62 -29.23 -20.49
N ARG A 322 -8.47 -28.66 -19.63
CA ARG A 322 -8.35 -28.82 -18.19
C ARG A 322 -8.51 -30.28 -17.78
N GLY A 323 -7.59 -30.76 -16.94
CA GLY A 323 -7.56 -32.16 -16.48
C GLY A 323 -6.91 -33.13 -17.46
N LEU A 324 -6.44 -32.65 -18.62
CA LEU A 324 -5.54 -33.41 -19.48
C LEU A 324 -4.09 -33.14 -19.06
N ASP A 325 -3.27 -34.19 -19.04
CA ASP A 325 -1.84 -34.05 -18.85
C ASP A 325 -1.18 -33.65 -20.18
N SER A 326 -0.65 -32.43 -20.24
CA SER A 326 0.08 -31.89 -21.38
C SER A 326 1.56 -31.64 -21.07
N HIS A 327 2.11 -32.25 -20.02
CA HIS A 327 3.54 -32.10 -19.71
C HIS A 327 4.40 -32.61 -20.86
N GLY A 328 5.43 -31.84 -21.20
CA GLY A 328 6.33 -32.08 -22.32
C GLY A 328 5.76 -31.73 -23.69
N GLU A 329 4.51 -31.25 -23.78
CA GLU A 329 3.94 -30.75 -25.03
C GLU A 329 4.33 -29.29 -25.26
N ILE A 330 4.71 -28.95 -26.50
CA ILE A 330 5.07 -27.59 -26.88
C ILE A 330 4.10 -27.12 -27.96
N GLY A 331 3.39 -26.04 -27.67
CA GLY A 331 2.60 -25.30 -28.66
C GLY A 331 3.42 -24.18 -29.28
N GLU A 332 3.31 -24.00 -30.59
CA GLU A 332 3.80 -22.77 -31.24
C GLU A 332 2.78 -21.66 -30.99
N PHE A 333 3.24 -20.56 -30.38
CA PHE A 333 2.46 -19.33 -30.30
C PHE A 333 2.65 -18.57 -31.62
N VAL A 334 1.55 -18.29 -32.31
CA VAL A 334 1.55 -17.41 -33.48
C VAL A 334 1.05 -16.06 -32.99
N GLU A 335 1.93 -15.05 -32.96
CA GLU A 335 1.50 -13.67 -32.74
C GLU A 335 0.65 -13.25 -33.94
N GLU A 336 -0.65 -13.05 -33.71
CA GLU A 336 -1.47 -12.26 -34.64
C GLU A 336 -0.93 -10.83 -34.57
N VAL A 337 -0.19 -10.43 -35.60
CA VAL A 337 0.27 -9.06 -35.74
C VAL A 337 -0.97 -8.23 -36.05
N GLU A 338 -1.56 -7.60 -35.05
CA GLU A 338 -2.47 -6.48 -35.29
C GLU A 338 -1.63 -5.37 -35.94
N GLN A 339 -1.74 -5.26 -37.26
CA GLN A 339 -1.29 -4.06 -37.96
C GLN A 339 -2.13 -2.91 -37.42
N SER A 340 -1.50 -2.02 -36.65
CA SER A 340 -2.06 -0.71 -36.36
C SER A 340 -2.44 -0.03 -37.69
N GLU A 341 -3.70 0.38 -37.84
CA GLU A 341 -4.25 1.06 -39.02
C GLU A 341 -3.70 2.49 -39.22
N ASP A 342 -2.40 2.70 -39.03
CA ASP A 342 -1.76 4.02 -39.09
C ASP A 342 -0.57 4.08 -40.06
N ASP A 343 -0.51 3.20 -41.07
CA ASP A 343 0.43 3.34 -42.18
C ASP A 343 -0.25 3.19 -43.55
N GLU A 344 -0.48 4.36 -44.15
CA GLU A 344 -0.52 4.71 -45.58
C GLU A 344 -1.50 4.00 -46.54
N ALA A 345 -2.28 4.86 -47.19
CA ALA A 345 -3.05 4.56 -48.38
C ALA A 345 -2.12 4.28 -49.57
N ASP A 346 -2.16 3.07 -50.12
CA ASP A 346 -1.97 2.87 -51.56
C ASP A 346 -2.70 1.61 -52.05
N GLU A 347 -3.32 1.72 -53.22
CA GLU A 347 -4.22 0.73 -53.83
C GLU A 347 -3.52 -0.62 -54.14
N SER A 348 -4.15 -1.74 -53.79
CA SER A 348 -4.35 -2.85 -54.75
C SER A 348 -5.27 -3.97 -54.23
N THR A 349 -6.02 -4.54 -55.17
CA THR A 349 -7.10 -5.56 -55.07
C THR A 349 -6.81 -6.84 -54.27
N PRO A 350 -7.85 -7.50 -53.68
CA PRO A 350 -7.68 -8.64 -52.77
C PRO A 350 -7.52 -10.00 -53.48
N ALA A 351 -6.69 -10.88 -52.91
CA ALA A 351 -6.58 -12.30 -53.25
C ALA A 351 -7.22 -13.19 -52.15
N PRO A 352 -7.76 -14.39 -52.47
CA PRO A 352 -8.61 -15.14 -51.56
C PRO A 352 -7.83 -16.00 -50.53
N PRO A 353 -8.47 -16.39 -49.41
CA PRO A 353 -7.79 -17.01 -48.28
C PRO A 353 -7.40 -18.46 -48.56
N LYS A 354 -6.21 -18.88 -48.07
CA LYS A 354 -5.76 -20.28 -48.07
C LYS A 354 -5.85 -20.85 -46.65
N SER A 355 -6.53 -21.99 -46.52
CA SER A 355 -6.65 -22.81 -45.31
C SER A 355 -5.30 -23.41 -44.87
N PRO A 356 -5.03 -23.57 -43.55
CA PRO A 356 -3.75 -24.08 -43.07
C PRO A 356 -3.62 -25.60 -43.20
N VAL A 357 -2.44 -26.06 -43.63
CA VAL A 357 -2.06 -27.47 -43.75
C VAL A 357 -1.11 -27.84 -42.63
N LEU A 358 -1.51 -28.78 -41.76
CA LEU A 358 -0.66 -29.44 -40.77
C LEU A 358 0.42 -30.29 -41.47
N LYS A 359 1.71 -30.09 -41.13
CA LYS A 359 2.80 -30.98 -41.55
C LYS A 359 3.45 -31.68 -40.35
N ARG A 360 3.37 -33.01 -40.33
CA ARG A 360 4.23 -33.88 -39.51
C ARG A 360 5.59 -34.05 -40.19
N ARG A 361 6.69 -33.91 -39.44
CA ARG A 361 8.03 -34.30 -39.91
C ARG A 361 8.59 -35.41 -39.03
N ASN A 362 8.65 -36.63 -39.59
CA ASN A 362 9.64 -37.63 -39.23
C ASN A 362 10.77 -37.57 -40.26
N ALA A 363 12.02 -37.46 -39.81
CA ALA A 363 13.18 -37.68 -40.67
C ALA A 363 14.37 -38.24 -39.88
N VAL A 364 14.53 -39.57 -39.95
CA VAL A 364 15.83 -40.24 -39.77
C VAL A 364 16.62 -40.01 -41.06
N LYS A 365 17.79 -39.36 -40.99
CA LYS A 365 18.73 -39.25 -42.12
C LYS A 365 19.84 -40.29 -42.01
N ARG A 366 19.91 -41.20 -42.99
CA ARG A 366 21.12 -42.01 -43.29
C ARG A 366 22.03 -41.22 -44.24
N SER A 367 23.34 -41.25 -43.97
CA SER A 367 24.40 -40.62 -44.78
C SER A 367 24.85 -41.51 -45.95
N PRO A 368 25.28 -40.95 -47.11
CA PRO A 368 25.85 -41.71 -48.23
C PRO A 368 27.39 -41.86 -48.14
N PRO A 369 28.00 -42.84 -48.85
CA PRO A 369 29.40 -43.20 -48.68
C PRO A 369 30.38 -42.36 -49.52
N THR A 370 31.63 -42.30 -49.09
CA THR A 370 32.75 -41.52 -49.64
C THR A 370 33.42 -42.16 -50.88
N PRO A 371 33.91 -41.38 -51.86
CA PRO A 371 34.67 -41.91 -52.99
C PRO A 371 36.18 -42.08 -52.69
N ARG A 372 36.76 -43.16 -53.26
CA ARG A 372 38.17 -43.58 -53.17
C ARG A 372 39.14 -42.63 -53.87
N LYS A 373 40.26 -42.32 -53.21
CA LYS A 373 41.48 -41.70 -53.79
C LYS A 373 42.16 -42.62 -54.81
N LYS A 374 42.68 -42.05 -55.91
CA LYS A 374 43.87 -42.59 -56.62
C LYS A 374 44.94 -41.52 -56.75
N ARG A 375 46.17 -41.97 -56.46
CA ARG A 375 47.46 -41.27 -56.45
C ARG A 375 47.94 -40.98 -57.88
N LYS A 376 48.50 -39.81 -58.14
CA LYS A 376 49.95 -39.59 -58.28
C LYS A 376 50.25 -38.10 -58.25
#